data_AF-A0A952UN09-F1
#
_entry.id   AF-A0A952UN09-F1
#
_cell.length_a   1.000
_cell.length_b   1.000
_cell.length_c   1.000
_cell.angle_alpha   90.00
_cell.angle_beta   90.00
_cell.angle_gamma   90.00
#
_symmetry.space_group_name_H-M   'P 1'
#
loop_
_entity.id
_entity.type
_entity.pdbx_description
1 polymer ?
#
loop_
_entity_poly.entity_id
_entity_poly.type
_entity_poly.pdbx_seq_one_letter_code
_entity_poly.pdbx_strand_id
1 'polypeptide(L)'
;MRRLASLLTALLLAALLVVACGGPSAPPGPLFVNPTSGSDAAKGTTTEPLKTLGRAFELVKEGGEVYLQAGTYRDEAWPLAVPKGVTLGSVTAGDAVLVSAVAGTKTALTFASGGAVKDLRIQDFEVGITASSGEVRLVGVTFVGIKVQAVSAAGDSEVTVQSCVFQNLASAGAVRAIEDATVTLTGGSVSGGNIGLFASETARLSASNLTVANANYSLYVPGGEPEVTLSDMTVTDTVRSAVYVRDSTAKVTLDNVTIDGAGEMGVSAQDFLGELWLNGGKVTGASSGLPAVQMVGDDDLEEGGTLYIQGTRIVDNLGFGLQVSGFGRVEVRGATISGNAAEGVSFFEPASLLLRGTTIQLNGGRGVYLRGFGTVTSMVSMADLGNSLDPGLNTIRANGLAGLYAFDSSIGAVRAAGNTWNANVQGASAAGQMTAETVLTGPVDGTNFHSNNAVQFWF
;
A
#
# COMPACT_ATOMS: atom_id res chain seq x y z
N MET A 1 -95.11 -2.25 -16.21
CA MET A 1 -94.81 -2.22 -14.76
C MET A 1 -93.48 -1.49 -14.57
N ARG A 2 -93.52 -0.34 -13.85
CA ARG A 2 -92.50 0.21 -12.91
C ARG A 2 -91.01 0.13 -13.31
N ARG A 3 -90.17 1.17 -13.38
CA ARG A 3 -90.13 2.62 -13.06
C ARG A 3 -88.94 3.17 -13.90
N LEU A 4 -88.98 4.24 -14.69
CA LEU A 4 -89.09 5.70 -14.43
C LEU A 4 -87.94 6.34 -13.62
N ALA A 5 -87.18 7.22 -14.34
CA ALA A 5 -86.50 8.49 -13.99
C ALA A 5 -85.52 8.51 -12.78
N SER A 6 -84.45 9.33 -12.72
CA SER A 6 -84.28 10.75 -13.13
C SER A 6 -82.76 11.08 -13.22
N LEU A 7 -82.27 11.69 -14.31
CA LEU A 7 -81.92 13.12 -14.47
C LEU A 7 -80.77 13.69 -13.61
N LEU A 8 -79.71 14.12 -14.33
CA LEU A 8 -78.98 15.40 -14.24
C LEU A 8 -78.23 15.79 -12.93
N THR A 9 -77.09 16.45 -13.17
CA THR A 9 -76.39 17.42 -12.30
C THR A 9 -75.24 16.88 -11.42
N ALA A 10 -74.07 16.68 -12.03
CA ALA A 10 -72.77 17.03 -11.41
C ALA A 10 -71.66 16.89 -12.46
N LEU A 11 -71.66 17.77 -13.46
CA LEU A 11 -70.47 18.11 -14.22
C LEU A 11 -69.58 18.92 -13.26
N LEU A 12 -68.89 18.24 -12.34
CA LEU A 12 -67.94 18.88 -11.44
C LEU A 12 -66.66 19.14 -12.23
N LEU A 13 -66.56 20.39 -12.69
CA LEU A 13 -65.40 21.03 -13.26
C LEU A 13 -64.27 21.02 -12.22
N ALA A 14 -63.57 19.90 -12.06
CA ALA A 14 -62.27 19.85 -11.41
C ALA A 14 -61.26 20.46 -12.39
N ALA A 15 -61.22 21.80 -12.43
CA ALA A 15 -60.06 22.52 -12.92
C ALA A 15 -58.90 22.17 -11.99
N LEU A 16 -58.25 21.05 -12.28
CA LEU A 16 -56.93 20.74 -11.75
C LEU A 16 -56.01 21.81 -12.32
N LEU A 17 -55.89 22.91 -11.58
CA LEU A 17 -54.83 23.88 -11.77
C LEU A 17 -53.53 23.13 -11.43
N VAL A 18 -53.04 22.34 -12.39
CA VAL A 18 -51.62 22.00 -12.46
C VAL A 18 -50.97 23.35 -12.73
N VAL A 19 -50.71 24.09 -11.67
CA VAL A 19 -49.65 25.08 -11.67
C VAL A 19 -48.42 24.24 -11.92
N ALA A 20 -48.11 24.03 -13.19
CA ALA A 20 -46.77 23.75 -13.63
C ALA A 20 -45.99 24.97 -13.16
N CYS A 21 -45.56 24.92 -11.91
CA CYS A 21 -44.43 25.68 -11.43
C CYS A 21 -43.30 25.13 -12.30
N GLY A 22 -43.17 25.70 -13.50
CA GLY A 22 -41.99 25.60 -14.32
C GLY A 22 -40.91 26.26 -13.49
N GLY A 23 -40.41 25.51 -12.50
CA GLY A 23 -39.19 25.86 -11.80
C GLY A 23 -38.17 26.18 -12.88
N PRO A 24 -37.36 27.23 -12.68
CA PRO A 24 -36.44 27.71 -13.69
C PRO A 24 -35.70 26.50 -14.28
N SER A 25 -35.95 26.22 -15.56
CA SER A 25 -35.32 25.10 -16.23
C SER A 25 -33.82 25.35 -16.16
N ALA A 26 -33.07 24.44 -15.55
CA ALA A 26 -31.63 24.58 -15.40
C ALA A 26 -31.01 24.99 -16.75
N PRO A 27 -30.19 26.05 -16.79
CA PRO A 27 -29.64 26.55 -18.03
C PRO A 27 -28.85 25.44 -18.74
N PRO A 28 -28.92 25.34 -20.07
CA PRO A 28 -28.10 24.41 -20.80
C PRO A 28 -26.62 24.83 -20.66
N GLY A 29 -25.82 24.02 -19.99
CA GLY A 29 -24.38 24.23 -19.85
C GLY A 29 -23.83 24.00 -18.43
N PRO A 30 -22.52 24.22 -18.23
CA PRO A 30 -21.90 24.14 -16.92
C PRO A 30 -22.41 25.25 -15.99
N LEU A 31 -22.49 24.95 -14.69
CA LEU A 31 -22.77 25.93 -13.66
C LEU A 31 -21.49 26.52 -13.09
N PHE A 32 -21.49 27.82 -12.80
CA PHE A 32 -20.36 28.52 -12.21
C PHE A 32 -20.69 29.00 -10.80
N VAL A 33 -19.72 28.86 -9.89
CA VAL A 33 -19.86 29.29 -8.49
C VAL A 33 -18.73 30.26 -8.15
N ASN A 34 -19.06 31.38 -7.49
CA ASN A 34 -18.10 32.32 -6.93
C ASN A 34 -18.49 32.65 -5.47
N PRO A 35 -17.64 32.35 -4.49
CA PRO A 35 -18.00 32.49 -3.09
C PRO A 35 -18.05 33.97 -2.63
N THR A 36 -17.41 34.87 -3.40
CA THR A 36 -17.28 36.29 -3.06
C THR A 36 -18.35 37.14 -3.73
N SER A 37 -18.55 36.96 -5.05
CA SER A 37 -19.45 37.80 -5.86
C SER A 37 -20.72 37.09 -6.33
N GLY A 38 -20.87 35.79 -6.09
CA GLY A 38 -22.02 35.01 -6.53
C GLY A 38 -23.29 35.28 -5.72
N SER A 39 -24.43 34.80 -6.24
CA SER A 39 -25.72 34.82 -5.56
C SER A 39 -26.48 33.51 -5.83
N ASP A 40 -27.07 32.90 -4.81
CA ASP A 40 -27.84 31.65 -4.97
C ASP A 40 -29.21 31.84 -5.65
N ALA A 41 -29.59 33.10 -5.87
CA ALA A 41 -30.70 33.48 -6.75
C ALA A 41 -30.28 33.66 -8.22
N ALA A 42 -28.98 33.60 -8.53
CA ALA A 42 -28.46 33.73 -9.88
C ALA A 42 -28.70 32.47 -10.72
N LYS A 43 -28.42 32.55 -12.02
CA LYS A 43 -28.61 31.44 -12.96
C LYS A 43 -27.45 30.42 -12.94
N GLY A 44 -26.31 30.79 -12.37
CA GLY A 44 -25.10 29.97 -12.40
C GLY A 44 -24.34 30.05 -13.72
N THR A 45 -24.42 31.18 -14.42
CA THR A 45 -23.58 31.44 -15.61
C THR A 45 -22.26 32.09 -15.20
N THR A 46 -21.31 32.23 -16.12
CA THR A 46 -20.04 32.93 -15.85
C THR A 46 -20.22 34.39 -15.40
N THR A 47 -21.26 35.07 -15.88
CA THR A 47 -21.57 36.48 -15.53
C THR A 47 -22.58 36.61 -14.39
N GLU A 48 -23.36 35.56 -14.10
CA GLU A 48 -24.30 35.48 -12.99
C GLU A 48 -24.01 34.19 -12.16
N PRO A 49 -22.84 34.08 -11.51
CA PRO A 49 -22.45 32.85 -10.82
C PRO A 49 -23.28 32.62 -9.54
N LEU A 50 -23.47 31.35 -9.19
CA LEU A 50 -24.03 30.95 -7.90
C LEU A 50 -23.06 31.30 -6.76
N LYS A 51 -23.58 31.43 -5.53
CA LYS A 51 -22.73 31.73 -4.37
C LYS A 51 -22.18 30.45 -3.74
N THR A 52 -23.00 29.41 -3.62
CA THR A 52 -22.68 28.17 -2.91
C THR A 52 -22.62 26.95 -3.83
N LEU A 53 -21.79 25.97 -3.47
CA LEU A 53 -21.76 24.66 -4.12
C LEU A 53 -23.06 23.90 -3.85
N GLY A 54 -23.60 23.99 -2.63
CA GLY A 54 -24.87 23.34 -2.30
C GLY A 54 -25.98 23.71 -3.29
N ARG A 55 -26.10 25.02 -3.60
CA ARG A 55 -27.08 25.48 -4.60
C ARG A 55 -26.75 25.00 -6.01
N ALA A 56 -25.49 24.94 -6.40
CA ALA A 56 -25.09 24.41 -7.70
C ALA A 56 -25.48 22.93 -7.84
N PHE A 57 -25.30 22.12 -6.78
CA PHE A 57 -25.67 20.71 -6.79
C PHE A 57 -27.18 20.46 -6.84
N GLU A 58 -28.00 21.37 -6.32
CA GLU A 58 -29.47 21.31 -6.50
C GLU A 58 -29.92 21.59 -7.94
N LEU A 59 -29.16 22.42 -8.67
CA LEU A 59 -29.54 22.89 -10.01
C LEU A 59 -28.90 22.07 -11.14
N VAL A 60 -27.72 21.50 -10.89
CA VAL A 60 -27.01 20.68 -11.88
C VAL A 60 -27.79 19.40 -12.16
N LYS A 61 -27.84 19.01 -13.43
CA LYS A 61 -28.41 17.72 -13.82
C LYS A 61 -27.39 16.62 -13.57
N GLU A 62 -27.86 15.38 -13.45
CA GLU A 62 -27.02 14.19 -13.47
C GLU A 62 -26.03 14.25 -14.65
N GLY A 63 -24.76 13.95 -14.38
CA GLY A 63 -23.69 14.02 -15.38
C GLY A 63 -23.21 15.44 -15.76
N GLY A 64 -23.78 16.49 -15.15
CA GLY A 64 -23.42 17.88 -15.46
C GLY A 64 -22.08 18.34 -14.88
N GLU A 65 -21.72 19.59 -15.18
CA GLU A 65 -20.46 20.19 -14.75
C GLU A 65 -20.70 21.39 -13.84
N VAL A 66 -19.88 21.51 -12.79
CA VAL A 66 -19.83 22.66 -11.88
C VAL A 66 -18.40 23.17 -11.80
N TYR A 67 -18.19 24.43 -12.16
CA TYR A 67 -16.88 25.10 -12.10
C TYR A 67 -16.83 26.16 -11.01
N LEU A 68 -15.77 26.07 -10.21
CA LEU A 68 -15.46 26.99 -9.13
C LEU A 68 -14.52 28.07 -9.63
N GLN A 69 -14.93 29.33 -9.52
CA GLN A 69 -14.04 30.47 -9.71
C GLN A 69 -13.05 30.57 -8.54
N ALA A 70 -11.98 31.33 -8.71
CA ALA A 70 -10.97 31.52 -7.67
C ALA A 70 -11.61 32.00 -6.36
N GLY A 71 -11.26 31.37 -5.24
CA GLY A 71 -11.80 31.73 -3.94
C GLY A 71 -11.75 30.63 -2.88
N THR A 72 -12.08 31.00 -1.65
CA THR A 72 -12.20 30.08 -0.52
C THR A 72 -13.67 29.81 -0.20
N TYR A 73 -14.07 28.54 -0.30
CA TYR A 73 -15.42 28.05 -0.07
C TYR A 73 -15.49 27.49 1.34
N ARG A 74 -15.95 28.33 2.28
CA ARG A 74 -16.06 27.99 3.72
C ARG A 74 -17.49 27.94 4.25
N ASP A 75 -18.39 28.71 3.66
CA ASP A 75 -19.76 28.92 4.14
C ASP A 75 -20.75 27.91 3.54
N GLU A 76 -20.35 26.64 3.50
CA GLU A 76 -21.14 25.53 2.95
C GLU A 76 -21.73 24.65 4.07
N ALA A 77 -22.84 23.99 3.76
CA ALA A 77 -23.47 23.01 4.64
C ALA A 77 -22.81 21.63 4.51
N TRP A 78 -21.56 21.50 4.95
CA TRP A 78 -20.81 20.23 4.88
C TRP A 78 -21.47 19.10 5.69
N PRO A 79 -21.32 17.82 5.28
CA PRO A 79 -20.73 17.37 4.01
C PRO A 79 -21.64 17.66 2.82
N LEU A 80 -21.06 17.87 1.63
CA LEU A 80 -21.84 18.03 0.40
C LEU A 80 -21.91 16.71 -0.37
N ALA A 81 -23.13 16.24 -0.63
CA ALA A 81 -23.38 15.10 -1.49
C ALA A 81 -23.25 15.53 -2.96
N VAL A 82 -22.33 14.92 -3.68
CA VAL A 82 -22.13 15.19 -5.10
C VAL A 82 -23.19 14.42 -5.90
N PRO A 83 -24.01 15.08 -6.73
CA PRO A 83 -25.00 14.39 -7.53
C PRO A 83 -24.35 13.42 -8.51
N LYS A 84 -25.10 12.39 -8.89
CA LYS A 84 -24.64 11.31 -9.75
C LYS A 84 -23.94 11.83 -11.01
N GLY A 85 -22.72 11.34 -11.25
CA GLY A 85 -21.93 11.65 -12.45
C GLY A 85 -21.47 13.10 -12.59
N VAL A 86 -21.73 13.97 -11.61
CA VAL A 86 -21.33 15.38 -11.71
C VAL A 86 -19.81 15.52 -11.65
N THR A 87 -19.28 16.37 -12.52
CA THR A 87 -17.89 16.82 -12.48
C THR A 87 -17.80 18.16 -11.79
N LEU A 88 -17.04 18.21 -10.69
CA LEU A 88 -16.69 19.42 -9.96
C LEU A 88 -15.24 19.79 -10.30
N GLY A 89 -14.98 21.04 -10.68
CA GLY A 89 -13.60 21.49 -10.87
C GLY A 89 -13.38 22.97 -10.69
N SER A 90 -12.15 23.43 -10.70
CA SER A 90 -11.82 24.85 -10.73
C SER A 90 -11.76 25.38 -12.17
N VAL A 91 -12.14 26.63 -12.39
CA VAL A 91 -11.89 27.35 -13.66
C VAL A 91 -10.38 27.50 -13.92
N THR A 92 -9.62 27.76 -12.85
CA THR A 92 -8.16 27.87 -12.87
C THR A 92 -7.59 26.91 -11.84
N ALA A 93 -6.72 26.01 -12.29
CA ALA A 93 -6.23 24.89 -11.49
C ALA A 93 -5.63 25.36 -10.16
N GLY A 94 -6.15 24.83 -9.04
CA GLY A 94 -5.68 25.10 -7.69
C GLY A 94 -6.23 26.37 -7.02
N ASP A 95 -6.91 27.26 -7.76
CA ASP A 95 -7.37 28.56 -7.23
C ASP A 95 -8.65 28.47 -6.39
N ALA A 96 -9.41 27.38 -6.53
CA ALA A 96 -10.59 27.11 -5.73
C ALA A 96 -10.25 26.20 -4.55
N VAL A 97 -10.46 26.71 -3.34
CA VAL A 97 -10.11 26.02 -2.09
C VAL A 97 -11.38 25.72 -1.28
N LEU A 98 -11.66 24.44 -1.07
CA LEU A 98 -12.67 23.99 -0.11
C LEU A 98 -12.02 23.94 1.28
N VAL A 99 -12.63 24.59 2.27
CA VAL A 99 -12.10 24.65 3.64
C VAL A 99 -13.20 24.41 4.65
N SER A 100 -12.94 23.59 5.67
CA SER A 100 -13.86 23.45 6.80
C SER A 100 -13.85 24.72 7.66
N ALA A 101 -15.01 25.37 7.82
CA ALA A 101 -15.15 26.56 8.69
C ALA A 101 -14.95 26.24 10.18
N VAL A 102 -15.15 24.98 10.58
CA VAL A 102 -14.93 24.49 11.95
C VAL A 102 -13.89 23.39 11.90
N ALA A 103 -12.82 23.53 12.68
CA ALA A 103 -11.76 22.54 12.69
C ALA A 103 -12.28 21.18 13.19
N GLY A 104 -12.28 20.16 12.32
CA GLY A 104 -12.31 18.74 12.68
C GLY A 104 -13.64 18.07 13.01
N THR A 105 -14.68 18.20 12.18
CA THR A 105 -15.88 17.34 12.35
C THR A 105 -16.56 16.86 11.06
N LYS A 106 -16.04 17.20 9.87
CA LYS A 106 -16.80 16.97 8.64
C LYS A 106 -15.96 16.44 7.49
N THR A 107 -16.62 15.59 6.69
CA THR A 107 -16.22 15.23 5.34
C THR A 107 -16.48 16.41 4.40
N ALA A 108 -15.62 16.66 3.41
CA ALA A 108 -15.90 17.69 2.41
C ALA A 108 -16.96 17.20 1.40
N LEU A 109 -16.63 16.14 0.64
CA LEU A 109 -17.49 15.64 -0.45
C LEU A 109 -17.83 14.16 -0.26
N THR A 110 -19.09 13.81 -0.53
CA THR A 110 -19.56 12.41 -0.50
C THR A 110 -20.09 11.98 -1.86
N PHE A 111 -19.67 10.80 -2.32
CA PHE A 111 -20.06 10.20 -3.59
C PHE A 111 -20.76 8.86 -3.33
N ALA A 112 -22.06 8.79 -3.63
CA ALA A 112 -22.86 7.57 -3.51
C ALA A 112 -23.17 6.89 -4.85
N SER A 113 -22.77 7.50 -5.98
CA SER A 113 -23.09 7.00 -7.34
C SER A 113 -22.11 7.49 -8.41
N GLY A 114 -20.84 7.71 -8.03
CA GLY A 114 -19.80 8.21 -8.93
C GLY A 114 -19.86 9.71 -9.26
N GLY A 115 -18.81 10.20 -9.93
CA GLY A 115 -18.60 11.60 -10.31
C GLY A 115 -17.11 11.93 -10.46
N ALA A 116 -16.76 13.21 -10.56
CA ALA A 116 -15.37 13.61 -10.69
C ALA A 116 -15.03 14.90 -9.94
N VAL A 117 -13.76 15.01 -9.49
CA VAL A 117 -13.17 16.23 -8.94
C VAL A 117 -11.89 16.55 -9.67
N LYS A 118 -11.74 17.79 -10.13
CA LYS A 118 -10.58 18.22 -10.92
C LYS A 118 -9.98 19.54 -10.43
N ASP A 119 -8.66 19.53 -10.27
CA ASP A 119 -7.82 20.70 -10.03
C ASP A 119 -8.23 21.56 -8.81
N LEU A 120 -8.83 20.94 -7.78
CA LEU A 120 -9.23 21.61 -6.54
C LEU A 120 -8.20 21.48 -5.43
N ARG A 121 -8.26 22.40 -4.46
CA ARG A 121 -7.61 22.22 -3.16
C ARG A 121 -8.66 21.93 -2.08
N ILE A 122 -8.48 20.87 -1.31
CA ILE A 122 -9.36 20.46 -0.19
C ILE A 122 -8.53 20.51 1.10
N GLN A 123 -8.98 21.31 2.07
CA GLN A 123 -8.15 21.65 3.22
C GLN A 123 -8.89 21.63 4.57
N ASP A 124 -8.18 21.16 5.61
CA ASP A 124 -8.57 21.22 7.03
C ASP A 124 -9.87 20.47 7.38
N PHE A 125 -10.28 19.51 6.54
CA PHE A 125 -11.37 18.59 6.81
C PHE A 125 -10.93 17.40 7.66
N GLU A 126 -11.91 16.72 8.26
CA GLU A 126 -11.65 15.43 8.89
C GLU A 126 -11.40 14.37 7.81
N VAL A 127 -12.31 14.30 6.84
CA VAL A 127 -12.18 13.47 5.65
C VAL A 127 -12.30 14.36 4.41
N GLY A 128 -11.42 14.20 3.43
CA GLY A 128 -11.52 14.95 2.18
C GLY A 128 -12.72 14.47 1.37
N ILE A 129 -12.63 13.23 0.86
CA ILE A 129 -13.63 12.62 0.00
C ILE A 129 -13.98 11.22 0.52
N THR A 130 -15.27 10.89 0.52
CA THR A 130 -15.75 9.51 0.69
C THR A 130 -16.48 9.03 -0.55
N ALA A 131 -16.16 7.83 -1.02
CA ALA A 131 -16.88 7.12 -2.07
C ALA A 131 -17.36 5.77 -1.53
N SER A 132 -18.66 5.49 -1.67
CA SER A 132 -19.25 4.20 -1.24
C SER A 132 -19.78 3.36 -2.39
N SER A 133 -19.93 3.96 -3.59
CA SER A 133 -20.35 3.28 -4.81
C SER A 133 -20.06 4.13 -6.05
N GLY A 134 -19.97 3.45 -7.20
CA GLY A 134 -19.78 4.04 -8.52
C GLY A 134 -18.36 4.52 -8.80
N GLU A 135 -18.16 5.00 -10.02
CA GLU A 135 -16.84 5.47 -10.50
C GLU A 135 -16.58 6.91 -10.05
N VAL A 136 -15.54 7.12 -9.24
CA VAL A 136 -15.09 8.44 -8.78
C VAL A 136 -13.71 8.75 -9.35
N ARG A 137 -13.59 9.85 -10.09
CA ARG A 137 -12.31 10.27 -10.68
C ARG A 137 -11.78 11.55 -10.04
N LEU A 138 -10.57 11.50 -9.50
CA LEU A 138 -9.85 12.62 -8.91
C LEU A 138 -8.63 12.95 -9.77
N VAL A 139 -8.54 14.18 -10.28
CA VAL A 139 -7.42 14.61 -11.14
C VAL A 139 -6.84 15.92 -10.64
N GLY A 140 -5.54 15.96 -10.34
CA GLY A 140 -4.86 17.20 -9.95
C GLY A 140 -5.36 17.81 -8.63
N VAL A 141 -6.02 17.01 -7.78
CA VAL A 141 -6.58 17.47 -6.51
C VAL A 141 -5.47 17.53 -5.46
N THR A 142 -5.42 18.64 -4.71
CA THR A 142 -4.48 18.82 -3.60
C THR A 142 -5.20 18.74 -2.26
N PHE A 143 -4.82 17.80 -1.41
CA PHE A 143 -5.33 17.62 -0.06
C PHE A 143 -4.32 18.16 0.96
N VAL A 144 -4.75 19.06 1.85
CA VAL A 144 -3.87 19.67 2.85
C VAL A 144 -4.47 19.65 4.23
N GLY A 145 -3.71 19.21 5.25
CA GLY A 145 -4.17 19.30 6.64
C GLY A 145 -5.35 18.39 6.95
N ILE A 146 -5.55 17.32 6.17
CA ILE A 146 -6.65 16.38 6.41
C ILE A 146 -6.35 15.56 7.66
N LYS A 147 -7.33 15.53 8.58
CA LYS A 147 -7.10 14.98 9.93
C LYS A 147 -7.17 13.47 10.00
N VAL A 148 -8.15 12.87 9.33
CA VAL A 148 -8.36 11.43 9.29
C VAL A 148 -7.89 10.93 7.93
N GLN A 149 -8.70 11.08 6.89
CA GLN A 149 -8.45 10.43 5.60
C GLN A 149 -8.67 11.39 4.43
N ALA A 150 -7.70 11.55 3.52
CA ALA A 150 -7.92 12.40 2.35
C ALA A 150 -8.93 11.79 1.36
N VAL A 151 -8.79 10.50 1.04
CA VAL A 151 -9.73 9.74 0.21
C VAL A 151 -10.07 8.42 0.88
N SER A 152 -11.35 8.16 1.10
CA SER A 152 -11.88 6.90 1.63
C SER A 152 -12.80 6.26 0.60
N ALA A 153 -12.44 5.07 0.12
CA ALA A 153 -13.22 4.24 -0.78
C ALA A 153 -13.70 2.99 -0.02
N ALA A 154 -14.99 2.69 -0.12
CA ALA A 154 -15.66 1.54 0.50
C ALA A 154 -16.72 0.98 -0.46
N GLY A 155 -17.42 -0.09 -0.05
CA GLY A 155 -18.45 -0.75 -0.86
C GLY A 155 -17.93 -1.19 -2.21
N ASP A 156 -18.74 -1.00 -3.25
CA ASP A 156 -18.40 -1.33 -4.64
C ASP A 156 -17.82 -0.12 -5.42
N SER A 157 -17.25 0.86 -4.72
CA SER A 157 -16.70 2.05 -5.38
C SER A 157 -15.46 1.75 -6.21
N GLU A 158 -15.36 2.43 -7.35
CA GLU A 158 -14.17 2.42 -8.20
C GLU A 158 -13.56 3.83 -8.20
N VAL A 159 -12.43 4.02 -7.52
CA VAL A 159 -11.82 5.34 -7.36
C VAL A 159 -10.51 5.44 -8.12
N THR A 160 -10.43 6.37 -9.07
CA THR A 160 -9.19 6.71 -9.77
C THR A 160 -8.61 8.01 -9.24
N VAL A 161 -7.35 8.00 -8.83
CA VAL A 161 -6.61 9.15 -8.30
C VAL A 161 -5.41 9.42 -9.20
N GLN A 162 -5.43 10.54 -9.93
CA GLN A 162 -4.41 10.86 -10.91
C GLN A 162 -3.73 12.19 -10.60
N SER A 163 -2.41 12.17 -10.43
CA SER A 163 -1.58 13.36 -10.19
C SER A 163 -2.06 14.20 -9.00
N CYS A 164 -2.63 13.55 -7.97
CA CYS A 164 -3.06 14.23 -6.75
C CYS A 164 -1.91 14.40 -5.76
N VAL A 165 -2.03 15.40 -4.90
CA VAL A 165 -1.01 15.75 -3.91
C VAL A 165 -1.62 15.70 -2.52
N PHE A 166 -0.97 15.01 -1.59
CA PHE A 166 -1.41 14.85 -0.21
C PHE A 166 -0.33 15.39 0.73
N GLN A 167 -0.66 16.44 1.48
CA GLN A 167 0.29 17.19 2.29
C GLN A 167 -0.20 17.42 3.71
N ASN A 168 0.73 17.33 4.66
CA ASN A 168 0.47 17.64 6.07
C ASN A 168 -0.73 16.85 6.63
N LEU A 169 -0.82 15.58 6.28
CA LEU A 169 -1.85 14.69 6.80
C LEU A 169 -1.60 14.41 8.29
N ALA A 170 -2.66 14.24 9.07
CA ALA A 170 -2.52 13.90 10.49
C ALA A 170 -2.58 12.39 10.77
N SER A 171 -3.77 11.76 10.80
CA SER A 171 -3.98 10.50 11.54
C SER A 171 -4.22 9.22 10.75
N ALA A 172 -5.01 9.16 9.67
CA ALA A 172 -5.45 7.87 9.08
C ALA A 172 -4.97 7.63 7.65
N GLY A 173 -4.70 8.69 6.88
CA GLY A 173 -3.83 8.60 5.73
C GLY A 173 -4.26 9.31 4.46
N ALA A 174 -3.54 9.06 3.37
CA ALA A 174 -3.86 9.66 2.06
C ALA A 174 -5.02 8.92 1.41
N VAL A 175 -4.89 7.61 1.19
CA VAL A 175 -5.90 6.81 0.50
C VAL A 175 -6.21 5.53 1.28
N ARG A 176 -7.51 5.25 1.48
CA ARG A 176 -8.02 4.08 2.18
C ARG A 176 -9.01 3.35 1.29
N ALA A 177 -8.73 2.07 1.04
CA ALA A 177 -9.61 1.13 0.35
C ALA A 177 -10.03 0.03 1.34
N ILE A 178 -11.34 -0.20 1.48
CA ILE A 178 -11.93 -1.23 2.36
C ILE A 178 -13.11 -1.89 1.65
N GLU A 179 -13.66 -2.97 2.23
CA GLU A 179 -14.71 -3.77 1.62
C GLU A 179 -14.32 -4.15 0.19
N ASP A 180 -15.24 -4.11 -0.77
CA ASP A 180 -14.99 -4.48 -2.17
C ASP A 180 -14.43 -3.34 -3.04
N ALA A 181 -13.95 -2.24 -2.41
CA ALA A 181 -13.57 -1.05 -3.14
C ALA A 181 -12.33 -1.29 -4.01
N THR A 182 -12.34 -0.72 -5.22
CA THR A 182 -11.19 -0.73 -6.13
C THR A 182 -10.62 0.67 -6.24
N VAL A 183 -9.34 0.84 -5.91
CA VAL A 183 -8.65 2.14 -5.98
C VAL A 183 -7.40 2.05 -6.85
N THR A 184 -7.32 2.93 -7.84
CA THR A 184 -6.14 3.08 -8.71
C THR A 184 -5.53 4.45 -8.53
N LEU A 185 -4.25 4.50 -8.16
CA LEU A 185 -3.47 5.72 -8.02
C LEU A 185 -2.39 5.77 -9.10
N THR A 186 -2.22 6.92 -9.76
CA THR A 186 -1.16 7.11 -10.75
C THR A 186 -0.56 8.49 -10.64
N GLY A 187 0.74 8.56 -10.39
CA GLY A 187 1.44 9.82 -10.18
C GLY A 187 1.10 10.49 -8.85
N GLY A 188 1.70 11.65 -8.62
CA GLY A 188 1.43 12.47 -7.45
C GLY A 188 2.40 12.26 -6.29
N SER A 189 2.03 12.75 -5.11
CA SER A 189 2.87 12.61 -3.91
C SER A 189 2.06 12.57 -2.63
N VAL A 190 2.52 11.78 -1.67
CA VAL A 190 2.04 11.75 -0.29
C VAL A 190 3.18 12.21 0.63
N SER A 191 2.89 13.16 1.51
CA SER A 191 3.87 13.67 2.48
C SER A 191 3.24 13.80 3.87
N GLY A 192 3.88 13.16 4.84
CA GLY A 192 3.43 13.11 6.23
C GLY A 192 2.28 12.13 6.47
N GLY A 193 1.72 12.20 7.68
CA GLY A 193 0.61 11.36 8.13
C GLY A 193 1.06 10.04 8.77
N ASN A 194 0.12 9.38 9.43
CA ASN A 194 0.37 8.06 9.99
C ASN A 194 0.49 6.99 8.89
N ILE A 195 -0.42 6.97 7.92
CA ILE A 195 -0.46 5.94 6.87
C ILE A 195 -0.53 6.62 5.50
N GLY A 196 0.25 6.20 4.52
CA GLY A 196 0.13 6.67 3.15
C GLY A 196 -1.08 6.03 2.49
N LEU A 197 -0.98 4.72 2.27
CA LEU A 197 -1.96 3.87 1.62
C LEU A 197 -2.46 2.81 2.60
N PHE A 198 -3.77 2.58 2.61
CA PHE A 198 -4.43 1.60 3.46
C PHE A 198 -5.30 0.67 2.61
N ALA A 199 -5.15 -0.64 2.78
CA ALA A 199 -6.03 -1.64 2.19
C ALA A 199 -6.37 -2.72 3.22
N SER A 200 -7.64 -3.12 3.32
CA SER A 200 -8.08 -4.22 4.19
C SER A 200 -9.28 -4.95 3.59
N GLU A 201 -9.75 -6.01 4.26
CA GLU A 201 -10.93 -6.78 3.86
C GLU A 201 -10.75 -7.37 2.44
N THR A 202 -11.61 -7.08 1.48
CA THR A 202 -11.55 -7.61 0.10
C THR A 202 -11.07 -6.58 -0.93
N ALA A 203 -10.51 -5.45 -0.45
CA ALA A 203 -10.25 -4.30 -1.28
C ALA A 203 -9.13 -4.53 -2.31
N ARG A 204 -9.21 -3.83 -3.44
CA ARG A 204 -8.19 -3.84 -4.49
C ARG A 204 -7.50 -2.47 -4.55
N LEU A 205 -6.20 -2.41 -4.33
CA LEU A 205 -5.44 -1.17 -4.38
C LEU A 205 -4.24 -1.30 -5.32
N SER A 206 -4.21 -0.46 -6.35
CA SER A 206 -3.09 -0.33 -7.27
C SER A 206 -2.52 1.09 -7.22
N ALA A 207 -1.20 1.23 -7.06
CA ALA A 207 -0.54 2.53 -7.09
C ALA A 207 0.71 2.49 -7.94
N SER A 208 0.89 3.48 -8.81
CA SER A 208 2.09 3.59 -9.64
C SER A 208 2.64 5.01 -9.75
N ASN A 209 3.96 5.12 -9.98
CA ASN A 209 4.66 6.40 -10.16
C ASN A 209 4.40 7.40 -9.01
N LEU A 210 4.21 6.89 -7.79
CA LEU A 210 3.87 7.67 -6.61
C LEU A 210 5.08 7.80 -5.70
N THR A 211 5.28 9.00 -5.15
CA THR A 211 6.24 9.22 -4.05
C THR A 211 5.50 9.29 -2.73
N VAL A 212 5.91 8.50 -1.74
CA VAL A 212 5.38 8.56 -0.36
C VAL A 212 6.54 8.87 0.59
N ALA A 213 6.46 10.00 1.28
CA ALA A 213 7.53 10.47 2.15
C ALA A 213 7.03 10.82 3.56
N ASN A 214 7.85 10.58 4.58
CA ASN A 214 7.60 11.01 5.96
C ASN A 214 6.30 10.44 6.59
N ALA A 215 5.77 9.33 6.07
CA ALA A 215 4.64 8.64 6.70
C ALA A 215 5.14 7.70 7.81
N ASN A 216 4.33 7.35 8.81
CA ASN A 216 4.72 6.25 9.71
C ASN A 216 4.77 4.93 8.94
N TYR A 217 3.72 4.67 8.15
CA TYR A 217 3.65 3.56 7.20
C TYR A 217 3.30 4.07 5.81
N SER A 218 4.04 3.69 4.77
CA SER A 218 3.67 4.06 3.40
C SER A 218 2.54 3.19 2.86
N LEU A 219 2.58 1.89 3.17
CA LEU A 219 1.46 0.95 2.98
C LEU A 219 1.18 0.23 4.30
N TYR A 220 -0.09 0.20 4.69
CA TYR A 220 -0.57 -0.60 5.82
C TYR A 220 -1.72 -1.53 5.39
N VAL A 221 -1.57 -2.82 5.68
CA VAL A 221 -2.56 -3.87 5.39
C VAL A 221 -2.90 -4.63 6.68
N PRO A 222 -3.95 -4.19 7.41
CA PRO A 222 -4.40 -4.88 8.62
C PRO A 222 -5.51 -5.89 8.30
N GLY A 223 -5.15 -7.14 8.18
CA GLY A 223 -6.07 -8.25 8.02
C GLY A 223 -6.91 -8.25 6.75
N GLY A 224 -7.76 -9.28 6.66
CA GLY A 224 -8.51 -9.60 5.44
C GLY A 224 -7.62 -10.17 4.34
N GLU A 225 -8.16 -10.16 3.13
CA GLU A 225 -7.59 -10.70 1.90
C GLU A 225 -7.46 -9.65 0.77
N PRO A 226 -7.00 -8.40 1.02
CA PRO A 226 -6.92 -7.41 -0.03
C PRO A 226 -5.86 -7.78 -1.08
N GLU A 227 -6.06 -7.29 -2.31
CA GLU A 227 -5.08 -7.38 -3.40
C GLU A 227 -4.41 -6.01 -3.57
N VAL A 228 -3.10 -5.94 -3.32
CA VAL A 228 -2.32 -4.70 -3.40
C VAL A 228 -1.19 -4.83 -4.42
N THR A 229 -1.11 -3.89 -5.36
CA THR A 229 0.01 -3.77 -6.30
C THR A 229 0.61 -2.37 -6.25
N LEU A 230 1.89 -2.27 -5.90
CA LEU A 230 2.65 -1.03 -5.93
C LEU A 230 3.73 -1.15 -7.00
N SER A 231 3.74 -0.27 -8.00
CA SER A 231 4.73 -0.30 -9.08
C SER A 231 5.45 1.04 -9.29
N ASP A 232 6.76 0.99 -9.56
CA ASP A 232 7.54 2.19 -9.87
C ASP A 232 7.40 3.31 -8.79
N MET A 233 7.33 2.89 -7.53
CA MET A 233 7.13 3.79 -6.40
C MET A 233 8.46 4.14 -5.72
N THR A 234 8.49 5.35 -5.16
CA THR A 234 9.56 5.79 -4.27
C THR A 234 8.99 6.04 -2.88
N VAL A 235 9.54 5.37 -1.88
CA VAL A 235 9.19 5.54 -0.48
C VAL A 235 10.42 6.04 0.28
N THR A 236 10.31 7.19 0.95
CA THR A 236 11.44 7.81 1.63
C THR A 236 11.11 8.22 3.06
N ASP A 237 12.07 8.09 3.96
CA ASP A 237 12.05 8.69 5.30
C ASP A 237 10.81 8.31 6.12
N THR A 238 10.36 7.05 6.04
CA THR A 238 9.20 6.61 6.84
C THR A 238 9.59 6.53 8.30
N VAL A 239 8.72 6.99 9.20
CA VAL A 239 9.04 7.00 10.65
C VAL A 239 9.10 5.58 11.22
N ARG A 240 8.26 4.68 10.73
CA ARG A 240 8.24 3.27 11.12
C ARG A 240 8.60 2.40 9.91
N SER A 241 7.69 1.53 9.49
CA SER A 241 7.94 0.60 8.40
C SER A 241 7.38 1.10 7.08
N ALA A 242 8.11 0.99 5.98
CA ALA A 242 7.59 1.47 4.69
C ALA A 242 6.39 0.64 4.21
N VAL A 243 6.48 -0.68 4.26
CA VAL A 243 5.36 -1.59 4.01
C VAL A 243 5.14 -2.46 5.23
N TYR A 244 3.92 -2.44 5.77
CA TYR A 244 3.54 -3.23 6.93
C TYR A 244 2.25 -4.01 6.66
N VAL A 245 2.38 -5.34 6.63
CA VAL A 245 1.28 -6.28 6.44
C VAL A 245 1.14 -7.11 7.71
N ARG A 246 -0.07 -7.20 8.26
CA ARG A 246 -0.30 -7.90 9.52
C ARG A 246 -1.63 -8.64 9.56
N ASP A 247 -1.66 -9.81 10.19
CA ASP A 247 -2.87 -10.59 10.51
C ASP A 247 -3.72 -10.90 9.27
N SER A 248 -3.07 -11.10 8.12
CA SER A 248 -3.70 -11.02 6.79
C SER A 248 -3.35 -12.19 5.88
N THR A 249 -4.28 -12.51 4.97
CA THR A 249 -4.11 -13.43 3.84
C THR A 249 -3.94 -12.67 2.51
N ALA A 250 -3.63 -11.36 2.57
CA ALA A 250 -3.49 -10.49 1.42
C ALA A 250 -2.52 -11.02 0.35
N LYS A 251 -2.75 -10.58 -0.88
CA LYS A 251 -1.76 -10.66 -1.95
C LYS A 251 -1.16 -9.28 -2.17
N VAL A 252 0.11 -9.11 -1.82
CA VAL A 252 0.82 -7.83 -1.95
C VAL A 252 1.97 -7.99 -2.94
N THR A 253 2.03 -7.14 -3.96
CA THR A 253 3.11 -7.10 -4.95
C THR A 253 3.77 -5.73 -4.95
N LEU A 254 5.09 -5.70 -4.70
CA LEU A 254 5.95 -4.53 -4.84
C LEU A 254 6.84 -4.72 -6.06
N ASP A 255 6.53 -4.03 -7.15
CA ASP A 255 7.26 -4.13 -8.42
C ASP A 255 8.09 -2.86 -8.67
N ASN A 256 9.40 -3.02 -8.77
CA ASN A 256 10.34 -1.91 -8.94
C ASN A 256 10.17 -0.78 -7.90
N VAL A 257 9.90 -1.12 -6.64
CA VAL A 257 9.73 -0.16 -5.55
C VAL A 257 11.08 0.16 -4.90
N THR A 258 11.38 1.45 -4.75
CA THR A 258 12.54 1.93 -3.98
C THR A 258 12.09 2.40 -2.60
N ILE A 259 12.63 1.79 -1.55
CA ILE A 259 12.46 2.15 -0.14
C ILE A 259 13.80 2.63 0.39
N ASP A 260 13.85 3.87 0.85
CA ASP A 260 15.04 4.52 1.40
C ASP A 260 14.74 5.19 2.75
N GLY A 261 15.58 4.98 3.74
CA GLY A 261 15.48 5.70 5.02
C GLY A 261 14.30 5.28 5.90
N ALA A 262 13.92 4.00 5.94
CA ALA A 262 12.90 3.53 6.88
C ALA A 262 13.39 3.63 8.35
N GLY A 263 12.56 4.17 9.23
CA GLY A 263 12.85 4.31 10.65
C GLY A 263 12.93 2.96 11.36
N GLU A 264 12.01 2.04 11.04
CA GLU A 264 12.01 0.66 11.53
C GLU A 264 12.48 -0.30 10.41
N MET A 265 11.55 -1.00 9.76
CA MET A 265 11.80 -2.01 8.72
C MET A 265 11.42 -1.44 7.34
N GLY A 266 12.11 -1.83 6.28
CA GLY A 266 11.65 -1.47 4.93
C GLY A 266 10.34 -2.19 4.60
N VAL A 267 10.33 -3.51 4.74
CA VAL A 267 9.15 -4.35 4.49
C VAL A 267 8.97 -5.31 5.65
N SER A 268 7.77 -5.37 6.22
CA SER A 268 7.44 -6.27 7.33
C SER A 268 6.11 -6.96 7.08
N ALA A 269 6.13 -8.29 7.10
CA ALA A 269 4.95 -9.15 7.18
C ALA A 269 4.96 -9.88 8.53
N GLN A 270 3.91 -9.68 9.33
CA GLN A 270 3.77 -10.28 10.68
C GLN A 270 2.44 -11.02 10.78
N ASP A 271 2.43 -12.20 11.40
CA ASP A 271 1.22 -13.04 11.51
C ASP A 271 0.54 -13.19 10.12
N PHE A 272 1.38 -13.32 9.08
CA PHE A 272 0.98 -13.21 7.67
C PHE A 272 0.81 -14.60 7.07
N LEU A 273 -0.33 -14.84 6.42
CA LEU A 273 -0.70 -16.12 5.81
C LEU A 273 -0.87 -16.02 4.27
N GLY A 274 -0.66 -14.83 3.69
CA GLY A 274 -0.83 -14.58 2.27
C GLY A 274 0.45 -14.70 1.43
N GLU A 275 0.47 -13.95 0.32
CA GLU A 275 1.62 -13.84 -0.57
C GLU A 275 2.16 -12.41 -0.63
N LEU A 276 3.46 -12.25 -0.41
CA LEU A 276 4.17 -10.98 -0.55
C LEU A 276 5.28 -11.11 -1.58
N TRP A 277 5.23 -10.29 -2.63
CA TRP A 277 6.20 -10.30 -3.73
C TRP A 277 7.03 -9.02 -3.72
N LEU A 278 8.36 -9.15 -3.69
CA LEU A 278 9.33 -8.09 -3.94
C LEU A 278 10.02 -8.38 -5.26
N ASN A 279 9.63 -7.65 -6.31
CA ASN A 279 10.12 -7.85 -7.67
C ASN A 279 10.96 -6.65 -8.10
N GLY A 280 12.27 -6.81 -8.16
CA GLY A 280 13.20 -5.71 -8.45
C GLY A 280 13.26 -4.68 -7.33
N GLY A 281 13.58 -3.43 -7.67
CA GLY A 281 13.64 -2.34 -6.69
C GLY A 281 14.80 -2.43 -5.69
N LYS A 282 14.69 -1.63 -4.62
CA LYS A 282 15.75 -1.44 -3.62
C LYS A 282 15.15 -1.20 -2.24
N VAL A 283 15.70 -1.83 -1.20
CA VAL A 283 15.46 -1.53 0.22
C VAL A 283 16.78 -1.13 0.85
N THR A 284 16.87 0.09 1.37
CA THR A 284 18.13 0.67 1.87
C THR A 284 17.91 1.68 2.98
N GLY A 285 18.95 1.96 3.76
CA GLY A 285 18.92 3.02 4.76
C GLY A 285 18.00 2.76 5.95
N ALA A 286 17.52 1.52 6.18
CA ALA A 286 16.73 1.19 7.37
C ALA A 286 17.58 1.41 8.65
N SER A 287 17.06 2.19 9.59
CA SER A 287 17.88 2.88 10.60
C SER A 287 17.73 2.38 12.05
N SER A 288 16.74 1.55 12.36
CA SER A 288 16.51 1.05 13.73
C SER A 288 17.48 -0.05 14.20
N GLY A 289 18.28 -0.62 13.28
CA GLY A 289 19.00 -1.87 13.54
C GLY A 289 18.11 -3.13 13.47
N LEU A 290 16.81 -2.97 13.21
CA LEU A 290 15.89 -4.06 12.85
C LEU A 290 16.16 -4.54 11.41
N PRO A 291 15.64 -5.71 11.00
CA PRO A 291 15.79 -6.18 9.63
C PRO A 291 15.24 -5.19 8.61
N ALA A 292 15.91 -5.08 7.45
CA ALA A 292 15.38 -4.29 6.34
C ALA A 292 14.13 -4.94 5.73
N VAL A 293 14.11 -6.27 5.64
CA VAL A 293 12.96 -7.07 5.23
C VAL A 293 12.70 -8.16 6.28
N GLN A 294 11.46 -8.29 6.73
CA GLN A 294 11.05 -9.29 7.73
C GLN A 294 9.81 -10.06 7.27
N MET A 295 9.86 -11.38 7.47
CA MET A 295 8.72 -12.28 7.41
C MET A 295 8.59 -13.06 8.72
N VAL A 296 7.49 -12.86 9.43
CA VAL A 296 7.09 -13.59 10.63
C VAL A 296 5.72 -14.21 10.32
N GLY A 297 5.62 -15.53 10.31
CA GLY A 297 4.31 -16.19 10.26
C GLY A 297 3.69 -16.27 11.66
N ASP A 298 2.62 -17.05 11.79
CA ASP A 298 1.82 -17.13 12.99
C ASP A 298 2.28 -18.31 13.86
N ASP A 299 2.83 -17.99 15.03
CA ASP A 299 3.32 -18.99 15.99
C ASP A 299 2.18 -19.82 16.62
N ASP A 300 0.95 -19.28 16.70
CA ASP A 300 -0.20 -19.96 17.29
C ASP A 300 -0.87 -20.93 16.31
N LEU A 301 -0.84 -20.61 15.01
CA LEU A 301 -1.44 -21.44 13.95
C LEU A 301 -0.48 -22.49 13.38
N GLU A 302 0.81 -22.40 13.66
CA GLU A 302 1.86 -23.21 13.01
C GLU A 302 1.85 -23.08 11.47
N GLU A 303 1.35 -21.95 10.97
CA GLU A 303 1.20 -21.63 9.56
C GLU A 303 1.85 -20.29 9.25
N GLY A 304 2.34 -20.14 8.01
CA GLY A 304 2.96 -18.92 7.56
C GLY A 304 2.79 -18.74 6.06
N GLY A 305 2.63 -17.48 5.66
CA GLY A 305 2.57 -17.05 4.29
C GLY A 305 3.91 -17.21 3.58
N THR A 306 3.96 -16.74 2.34
CA THR A 306 5.18 -16.80 1.53
C THR A 306 5.63 -15.43 1.08
N LEU A 307 6.91 -15.14 1.30
CA LEU A 307 7.61 -13.98 0.77
C LEU A 307 8.49 -14.41 -0.40
N TYR A 308 8.22 -13.85 -1.57
CA TYR A 308 9.01 -14.02 -2.78
C TYR A 308 9.88 -12.77 -3.00
N ILE A 309 11.18 -12.96 -3.21
CA ILE A 309 12.12 -11.88 -3.51
C ILE A 309 12.83 -12.21 -4.80
N GLN A 310 12.61 -11.41 -5.84
CA GLN A 310 13.17 -11.62 -7.17
C GLN A 310 13.91 -10.38 -7.66
N GLY A 311 15.23 -10.45 -7.84
CA GLY A 311 16.01 -9.34 -8.40
C GLY A 311 16.10 -8.08 -7.52
N THR A 312 15.54 -8.10 -6.30
CA THR A 312 15.57 -6.98 -5.37
C THR A 312 16.96 -6.77 -4.75
N ARG A 313 17.29 -5.51 -4.46
CA ARG A 313 18.51 -5.12 -3.76
C ARG A 313 18.19 -4.74 -2.31
N ILE A 314 18.70 -5.48 -1.34
CA ILE A 314 18.57 -5.21 0.09
C ILE A 314 19.94 -4.81 0.61
N VAL A 315 20.22 -3.52 0.68
CA VAL A 315 21.59 -3.01 0.83
C VAL A 315 21.74 -1.86 1.81
N ASP A 316 22.90 -1.82 2.47
CA ASP A 316 23.34 -0.70 3.30
C ASP A 316 22.34 -0.34 4.44
N ASN A 317 21.79 -1.36 5.10
CA ASN A 317 20.90 -1.20 6.26
C ASN A 317 21.64 -1.37 7.58
N LEU A 318 21.18 -0.72 8.65
CA LEU A 318 21.84 -0.80 9.97
C LEU A 318 21.58 -2.11 10.72
N GLY A 319 20.57 -2.89 10.32
CA GLY A 319 20.25 -4.19 10.91
C GLY A 319 20.61 -5.35 9.99
N PHE A 320 19.82 -6.43 10.10
CA PHE A 320 19.90 -7.55 9.16
C PHE A 320 19.39 -7.12 7.77
N GLY A 321 19.87 -7.75 6.71
CA GLY A 321 19.24 -7.60 5.39
C GLY A 321 17.83 -8.19 5.39
N LEU A 322 17.73 -9.50 5.64
CA LEU A 322 16.49 -10.27 5.64
C LEU A 322 16.36 -11.07 6.94
N GLN A 323 15.18 -11.08 7.56
CA GLN A 323 14.82 -11.98 8.66
C GLN A 323 13.62 -12.85 8.31
N VAL A 324 13.70 -14.14 8.67
CA VAL A 324 12.59 -15.10 8.59
C VAL A 324 12.39 -15.79 9.93
N SER A 325 11.14 -15.88 10.39
CA SER A 325 10.77 -16.59 11.63
C SER A 325 9.30 -17.05 11.63
N GLY A 326 8.92 -17.83 12.65
CA GLY A 326 7.53 -18.15 12.99
C GLY A 326 6.76 -18.81 11.87
N PHE A 327 7.24 -19.92 11.30
CA PHE A 327 6.65 -20.65 10.17
C PHE A 327 6.62 -19.90 8.83
N GLY A 328 7.20 -18.69 8.76
CA GLY A 328 7.36 -17.94 7.51
C GLY A 328 8.17 -18.70 6.46
N ARG A 329 7.75 -18.58 5.20
CA ARG A 329 8.43 -19.18 4.04
C ARG A 329 9.01 -18.08 3.16
N VAL A 330 10.28 -18.20 2.79
CA VAL A 330 10.93 -17.23 1.92
C VAL A 330 11.65 -17.90 0.76
N GLU A 331 11.36 -17.41 -0.45
CA GLU A 331 12.07 -17.75 -1.67
C GLU A 331 12.80 -16.53 -2.22
N VAL A 332 14.12 -16.62 -2.35
CA VAL A 332 14.97 -15.54 -2.88
C VAL A 332 15.65 -15.99 -4.16
N ARG A 333 15.45 -15.23 -5.25
CA ARG A 333 15.99 -15.52 -6.58
C ARG A 333 16.66 -14.30 -7.18
N GLY A 334 17.94 -14.39 -7.51
CA GLY A 334 18.64 -13.32 -8.23
C GLY A 334 18.78 -12.01 -7.45
N ALA A 335 18.57 -12.02 -6.13
CA ALA A 335 18.63 -10.81 -5.30
C ALA A 335 20.08 -10.45 -4.95
N THR A 336 20.27 -9.21 -4.47
CA THR A 336 21.53 -8.76 -3.86
C THR A 336 21.29 -8.33 -2.42
N ILE A 337 21.94 -8.99 -1.47
CA ILE A 337 21.88 -8.68 -0.04
C ILE A 337 23.29 -8.33 0.44
N SER A 338 23.58 -7.04 0.59
CA SER A 338 24.97 -6.59 0.75
C SER A 338 25.12 -5.32 1.57
N GLY A 339 26.25 -5.18 2.28
CA GLY A 339 26.57 -3.92 3.00
C GLY A 339 25.71 -3.69 4.24
N ASN A 340 24.89 -4.66 4.66
CA ASN A 340 24.09 -4.52 5.88
C ASN A 340 25.01 -4.66 7.10
N ALA A 341 24.78 -3.86 8.15
CA ALA A 341 25.71 -3.79 9.28
C ALA A 341 25.70 -5.06 10.15
N ALA A 342 24.62 -5.85 10.12
CA ALA A 342 24.52 -7.14 10.79
C ALA A 342 24.58 -8.30 9.76
N GLU A 343 23.83 -9.38 9.97
CA GLU A 343 23.71 -10.51 9.06
C GLU A 343 23.07 -10.13 7.71
N GLY A 344 23.47 -10.81 6.63
CA GLY A 344 22.77 -10.71 5.35
C GLY A 344 21.36 -11.31 5.45
N VAL A 345 21.28 -12.59 5.79
CA VAL A 345 20.03 -13.33 6.03
C VAL A 345 20.07 -13.95 7.42
N SER A 346 19.06 -13.69 8.23
CA SER A 346 18.85 -14.33 9.53
C SER A 346 17.60 -15.19 9.50
N PHE A 347 17.72 -16.41 9.99
CA PHE A 347 16.69 -17.43 9.92
C PHE A 347 16.51 -18.05 11.29
N PHE A 348 15.29 -17.96 11.81
CA PHE A 348 14.91 -18.44 13.14
C PHE A 348 13.84 -19.50 12.99
N GLU A 349 14.09 -20.68 13.55
CA GLU A 349 13.14 -21.79 13.49
C GLU A 349 11.87 -21.50 14.29
N PRO A 350 10.71 -22.06 13.90
CA PRO A 350 10.48 -22.79 12.65
C PRO A 350 10.38 -21.83 11.44
N ALA A 351 10.94 -22.19 10.28
CA ALA A 351 10.82 -21.42 9.04
C ALA A 351 11.27 -22.24 7.81
N SER A 352 11.07 -21.71 6.60
CA SER A 352 11.63 -22.27 5.35
C SER A 352 12.35 -21.20 4.53
N LEU A 353 13.53 -21.52 4.01
CA LEU A 353 14.36 -20.64 3.20
C LEU A 353 14.86 -21.34 1.94
N LEU A 354 14.59 -20.76 0.78
CA LEU A 354 15.16 -21.15 -0.51
C LEU A 354 15.96 -20.00 -1.11
N LEU A 355 17.23 -20.25 -1.46
CA LEU A 355 18.11 -19.26 -2.11
C LEU A 355 18.61 -19.77 -3.47
N ARG A 356 18.39 -18.98 -4.54
CA ARG A 356 18.94 -19.26 -5.87
C ARG A 356 19.53 -18.00 -6.51
N GLY A 357 20.68 -18.14 -7.17
CA GLY A 357 21.31 -17.06 -7.95
C GLY A 357 21.56 -15.77 -7.16
N THR A 358 21.59 -15.83 -5.83
CA THR A 358 21.56 -14.65 -4.96
C THR A 358 22.97 -14.28 -4.52
N THR A 359 23.27 -12.98 -4.46
CA THR A 359 24.55 -12.47 -3.97
C THR A 359 24.40 -12.00 -2.52
N ILE A 360 25.15 -12.60 -1.59
CA ILE A 360 25.19 -12.27 -0.17
C ILE A 360 26.63 -11.99 0.24
N GLN A 361 26.98 -10.71 0.34
CA GLN A 361 28.37 -10.31 0.58
C GLN A 361 28.49 -9.00 1.35
N LEU A 362 29.67 -8.73 1.91
CA LEU A 362 29.99 -7.44 2.55
C LEU A 362 29.02 -7.06 3.69
N ASN A 363 28.34 -8.02 4.29
CA ASN A 363 27.54 -7.78 5.48
C ASN A 363 28.45 -7.82 6.72
N GLY A 364 28.21 -6.96 7.71
CA GLY A 364 29.08 -6.83 8.90
C GLY A 364 29.10 -8.07 9.79
N GLY A 365 28.02 -8.85 9.77
CA GLY A 365 27.89 -10.13 10.47
C GLY A 365 28.15 -11.33 9.57
N ARG A 366 27.28 -12.34 9.66
CA ARG A 366 27.33 -13.56 8.82
C ARG A 366 26.62 -13.32 7.49
N GLY A 367 26.94 -14.10 6.47
CA GLY A 367 26.16 -14.10 5.23
C GLY A 367 24.75 -14.64 5.48
N VAL A 368 24.67 -15.92 5.83
CA VAL A 368 23.44 -16.62 6.21
C VAL A 368 23.60 -17.15 7.64
N TYR A 369 22.74 -16.73 8.54
CA TYR A 369 22.70 -17.16 9.93
C TYR A 369 21.45 -17.98 10.21
N LEU A 370 21.65 -19.25 10.56
CA LEU A 370 20.61 -20.19 10.92
C LEU A 370 20.66 -20.43 12.43
N ARG A 371 19.54 -20.19 13.11
CA ARG A 371 19.39 -20.40 14.55
C ARG A 371 18.13 -21.20 14.85
N GLY A 372 18.32 -22.35 15.45
CA GLY A 372 17.25 -23.15 16.03
C GLY A 372 16.97 -22.82 17.50
N PHE A 373 15.79 -23.23 17.99
CA PHE A 373 15.38 -23.05 19.39
C PHE A 373 15.26 -24.37 20.18
N GLY A 374 15.68 -25.50 19.63
CA GLY A 374 15.87 -26.76 20.38
C GLY A 374 14.58 -27.45 20.89
N THR A 375 13.40 -26.84 20.78
CA THR A 375 12.15 -27.34 21.37
C THR A 375 11.15 -27.95 20.39
N VAL A 376 11.31 -27.73 19.08
CA VAL A 376 10.35 -28.21 18.06
C VAL A 376 10.88 -29.49 17.42
N THR A 377 10.56 -30.64 18.01
CA THR A 377 11.04 -31.96 17.54
C THR A 377 10.30 -32.52 16.33
N SER A 378 9.21 -31.87 15.89
CA SER A 378 8.34 -32.37 14.81
C SER A 378 8.41 -31.58 13.50
N MET A 379 9.13 -30.46 13.43
CA MET A 379 9.18 -29.63 12.22
C MET A 379 10.62 -29.36 11.80
N VAL A 380 11.01 -29.93 10.65
CA VAL A 380 12.35 -29.73 10.09
C VAL A 380 12.35 -28.41 9.36
N SER A 381 12.94 -27.38 9.97
CA SER A 381 13.26 -26.16 9.25
C SER A 381 14.22 -26.49 8.12
N MET A 382 13.90 -26.03 6.91
CA MET A 382 14.70 -26.30 5.71
C MET A 382 15.35 -25.03 5.21
N ALA A 383 16.69 -25.03 5.23
CA ALA A 383 17.49 -24.06 4.49
C ALA A 383 18.03 -24.76 3.23
N ASP A 384 17.44 -24.45 2.08
CA ASP A 384 17.85 -24.93 0.77
C ASP A 384 18.57 -23.82 -0.01
N LEU A 385 19.89 -23.82 0.09
CA LEU A 385 20.79 -22.93 -0.64
C LEU A 385 21.26 -23.58 -1.95
N GLY A 386 20.72 -24.74 -2.35
CA GLY A 386 21.09 -25.46 -3.57
C GLY A 386 21.30 -26.95 -3.36
N ASN A 387 20.91 -27.76 -4.36
CA ASN A 387 21.15 -29.21 -4.39
C ASN A 387 21.69 -29.66 -5.76
N SER A 388 21.98 -30.95 -5.93
CA SER A 388 22.59 -31.46 -7.16
C SER A 388 21.70 -31.38 -8.40
N LEU A 389 20.37 -31.39 -8.23
CA LEU A 389 19.40 -31.25 -9.32
C LEU A 389 19.04 -29.79 -9.61
N ASP A 390 19.13 -28.93 -8.59
CA ASP A 390 18.82 -27.51 -8.64
C ASP A 390 19.91 -26.73 -7.88
N PRO A 391 21.08 -26.49 -8.51
CA PRO A 391 22.22 -25.87 -7.85
C PRO A 391 21.88 -24.45 -7.41
N GLY A 392 22.46 -24.06 -6.28
CA GLY A 392 22.19 -22.78 -5.65
C GLY A 392 22.55 -21.60 -6.54
N LEU A 393 23.74 -21.66 -7.15
CA LEU A 393 24.34 -20.55 -7.91
C LEU A 393 24.42 -19.26 -7.09
N ASN A 394 24.43 -19.35 -5.75
CA ASN A 394 24.56 -18.20 -4.88
C ASN A 394 26.04 -17.81 -4.73
N THR A 395 26.30 -16.53 -4.49
CA THR A 395 27.62 -16.02 -4.10
C THR A 395 27.58 -15.59 -2.64
N ILE A 396 28.24 -16.33 -1.74
CA ILE A 396 28.20 -16.11 -0.30
C ILE A 396 29.65 -15.93 0.21
N ARG A 397 30.11 -14.69 0.29
CA ARG A 397 31.54 -14.40 0.56
C ARG A 397 31.75 -13.02 1.16
N ALA A 398 32.94 -12.77 1.70
CA ALA A 398 33.36 -11.47 2.20
C ALA A 398 32.37 -10.83 3.22
N ASN A 399 31.72 -11.65 4.04
CA ASN A 399 30.95 -11.18 5.20
C ASN A 399 31.90 -11.08 6.40
N GLY A 400 31.56 -10.26 7.40
CA GLY A 400 32.46 -9.96 8.52
C GLY A 400 32.76 -11.17 9.42
N LEU A 401 31.88 -12.16 9.44
CA LEU A 401 32.06 -13.44 10.13
C LEU A 401 32.11 -14.61 9.11
N ALA A 402 31.24 -15.62 9.27
CA ALA A 402 31.14 -16.75 8.35
C ALA A 402 30.17 -16.47 7.19
N GLY A 403 30.40 -17.09 6.03
CA GLY A 403 29.45 -17.11 4.92
C GLY A 403 28.14 -17.77 5.32
N LEU A 404 28.20 -18.99 5.86
CA LEU A 404 27.08 -19.74 6.42
C LEU A 404 27.36 -20.09 7.87
N TYR A 405 26.42 -19.85 8.77
CA TYR A 405 26.57 -20.13 10.19
C TYR A 405 25.34 -20.87 10.70
N ALA A 406 25.52 -22.09 11.22
CA ALA A 406 24.45 -22.89 11.81
C ALA A 406 24.72 -23.12 13.31
N PHE A 407 23.93 -22.48 14.17
CA PHE A 407 24.21 -22.46 15.62
C PHE A 407 23.75 -23.73 16.36
N ASP A 408 22.54 -24.22 16.09
CA ASP A 408 21.87 -25.24 16.90
C ASP A 408 21.83 -26.61 16.21
N SER A 409 21.79 -27.69 17.00
CA SER A 409 21.55 -29.06 16.55
C SER A 409 20.13 -29.32 16.03
N SER A 410 19.15 -28.47 16.37
CA SER A 410 17.80 -28.58 15.79
C SER A 410 17.76 -28.19 14.31
N ILE A 411 18.78 -27.47 13.84
CA ILE A 411 18.97 -27.16 12.42
C ILE A 411 19.24 -28.48 11.71
N GLY A 412 18.28 -28.86 10.85
CA GLY A 412 18.40 -30.03 10.00
C GLY A 412 19.56 -29.93 9.01
N ALA A 413 19.61 -30.85 8.06
CA ALA A 413 20.59 -30.79 6.98
C ALA A 413 20.41 -29.51 6.15
N VAL A 414 21.49 -28.78 5.92
CA VAL A 414 21.53 -27.60 5.06
C VAL A 414 22.04 -28.01 3.68
N ARG A 415 21.25 -27.76 2.65
CA ARG A 415 21.63 -28.02 1.26
C ARG A 415 22.35 -26.79 0.72
N ALA A 416 23.58 -26.95 0.24
CA ALA A 416 24.46 -25.85 -0.11
C ALA A 416 25.24 -26.09 -1.41
N ALA A 417 24.72 -26.96 -2.29
CA ALA A 417 25.38 -27.34 -3.52
C ALA A 417 25.37 -26.23 -4.58
N GLY A 418 26.45 -26.15 -5.36
CA GLY A 418 26.57 -25.23 -6.49
C GLY A 418 26.73 -23.75 -6.11
N ASN A 419 27.16 -23.45 -4.89
CA ASN A 419 27.41 -22.09 -4.42
C ASN A 419 28.88 -21.67 -4.56
N THR A 420 29.13 -20.37 -4.66
CA THR A 420 30.46 -19.75 -4.68
C THR A 420 30.76 -19.13 -3.31
N TRP A 421 31.87 -19.55 -2.71
CA TRP A 421 32.33 -19.16 -1.38
C TRP A 421 33.62 -18.33 -1.43
N ASN A 422 34.25 -18.04 -0.28
CA ASN A 422 35.61 -17.51 -0.27
C ASN A 422 36.58 -18.56 -0.85
N ALA A 423 37.43 -18.13 -1.77
CA ALA A 423 38.38 -18.99 -2.48
C ALA A 423 39.47 -19.55 -1.55
N ASN A 424 39.89 -20.80 -1.79
CA ASN A 424 40.94 -21.50 -1.02
C ASN A 424 40.66 -21.60 0.49
N VAL A 425 39.39 -21.56 0.89
CA VAL A 425 38.96 -21.65 2.29
C VAL A 425 38.09 -22.89 2.48
N GLN A 426 38.39 -23.68 3.52
CA GLN A 426 37.63 -24.87 3.91
C GLN A 426 37.27 -25.81 2.74
N GLY A 427 38.23 -26.10 1.86
CA GLY A 427 38.04 -27.01 0.73
C GLY A 427 37.48 -26.36 -0.54
N ALA A 428 37.13 -25.07 -0.52
CA ALA A 428 36.77 -24.34 -1.72
C ALA A 428 37.99 -24.17 -2.64
N SER A 429 37.79 -24.31 -3.94
CA SER A 429 38.81 -24.11 -4.97
C SER A 429 39.26 -22.64 -5.07
N ALA A 430 40.22 -22.36 -5.95
CA ALA A 430 40.61 -20.98 -6.29
C ALA A 430 39.46 -20.15 -6.89
N ALA A 431 38.44 -20.80 -7.44
CA ALA A 431 37.22 -20.16 -7.94
C ALA A 431 36.12 -20.04 -6.86
N GLY A 432 36.37 -20.51 -5.62
CA GLY A 432 35.38 -20.51 -4.54
C GLY A 432 34.36 -21.65 -4.61
N GLN A 433 34.59 -22.66 -5.47
CA GLN A 433 33.66 -23.79 -5.63
C GLN A 433 34.05 -24.94 -4.70
N MET A 434 33.06 -25.56 -4.08
CA MET A 434 33.22 -26.81 -3.33
C MET A 434 33.11 -28.00 -4.29
N THR A 435 33.78 -29.12 -3.98
CA THR A 435 33.59 -30.36 -4.72
C THR A 435 32.20 -30.94 -4.41
N ALA A 436 31.43 -31.25 -5.46
CA ALA A 436 30.10 -31.85 -5.34
C ALA A 436 30.15 -33.17 -4.53
N GLU A 437 29.08 -33.45 -3.80
CA GLU A 437 28.86 -34.65 -2.96
C GLU A 437 29.65 -34.68 -1.64
N THR A 438 30.21 -33.54 -1.22
CA THR A 438 30.86 -33.45 0.09
C THR A 438 29.78 -33.25 1.17
N VAL A 439 29.70 -34.17 2.12
CA VAL A 439 28.94 -33.97 3.36
C VAL A 439 29.90 -33.56 4.46
N LEU A 440 29.75 -32.34 4.96
CA LEU A 440 30.49 -31.88 6.14
C LEU A 440 29.57 -31.95 7.36
N THR A 441 29.98 -32.73 8.36
CA THR A 441 29.29 -32.82 9.65
C THR A 441 30.04 -31.96 10.66
N GLY A 442 29.33 -31.05 11.33
CA GLY A 442 29.92 -30.24 12.39
C GLY A 442 30.35 -31.06 13.63
N PRO A 443 31.09 -30.44 14.56
CA PRO A 443 31.46 -29.03 14.57
C PRO A 443 32.51 -28.68 13.52
N VAL A 444 32.33 -27.54 12.85
CA VAL A 444 33.28 -26.98 11.89
C VAL A 444 33.42 -25.49 12.18
N ASP A 445 34.64 -24.96 12.08
CA ASP A 445 34.89 -23.53 12.29
C ASP A 445 35.68 -22.95 11.11
N GLY A 446 35.21 -21.81 10.60
CA GLY A 446 35.85 -21.09 9.51
C GLY A 446 34.94 -20.06 8.84
N THR A 447 35.52 -19.36 7.87
CA THR A 447 34.90 -18.18 7.26
C THR A 447 33.96 -18.48 6.10
N ASN A 448 33.98 -19.69 5.52
CA ASN A 448 32.94 -20.14 4.59
C ASN A 448 31.75 -20.69 5.35
N PHE A 449 32.00 -21.62 6.28
CA PHE A 449 30.96 -22.24 7.08
C PHE A 449 31.42 -22.48 8.52
N HIS A 450 30.48 -22.30 9.43
CA HIS A 450 30.65 -22.55 10.86
C HIS A 450 29.44 -23.32 11.41
N SER A 451 29.70 -24.32 12.24
CA SER A 451 28.69 -24.99 13.06
C SER A 451 29.27 -25.42 14.40
N ASN A 452 28.52 -25.18 15.48
CA ASN A 452 28.87 -25.61 16.83
C ASN A 452 28.40 -27.04 17.15
N ASN A 453 27.58 -27.63 16.27
CA ASN A 453 26.87 -28.88 16.52
C ASN A 453 26.99 -29.82 15.32
N ALA A 454 26.41 -31.02 15.41
CA ALA A 454 26.44 -32.02 14.34
C ALA A 454 25.49 -31.70 13.16
N VAL A 455 25.46 -30.44 12.71
CA VAL A 455 24.72 -30.03 11.51
C VAL A 455 25.45 -30.57 10.28
N GLN A 456 24.68 -31.10 9.32
CA GLN A 456 25.22 -31.59 8.05
C GLN A 456 25.06 -30.54 6.95
N PHE A 457 26.15 -30.20 6.28
CA PHE A 457 26.18 -29.39 5.08
C PHE A 457 26.40 -30.27 3.85
N TRP A 458 25.51 -30.19 2.87
CA TRP A 458 25.54 -31.00 1.64
C TRP A 458 25.93 -30.12 0.44
N PHE A 459 27.12 -30.34 -0.12
CA PHE A 459 27.70 -29.54 -1.21
C PHE A 459 27.63 -30.20 -2.58
#